data_AF-A0A7W3PF78-F1
#
_entry.id   AF-A0A7W3PF78-F1
#
_cell.length_a   1.000
_cell.length_b   1.000
_cell.length_c   1.000
_cell.angle_alpha   90.00
_cell.angle_beta   90.00
_cell.angle_gamma   90.00
#
_symmetry.space_group_name_H-M   'P 1'
#
loop_
_entity.id
_entity.type
_entity.pdbx_description
1 polymer ?
#
loop_
_entity_poly.entity_id
_entity_poly.type
_entity_poly.pdbx_seq_one_letter_code
_entity_poly.pdbx_strand_id
1 'polypeptide(L)'
;MTAHGAAGLRRTYLNLGLGELAAVVVFVVVRPGVAARLGDDGGPALWWAMTPLLVVLLQGSAYWLAARAWLPGSGRLGSPRRGTGRRGMPRPVALTYRAFRLLNPVLLAVCLAGLLLSGADGGALVVCLLVWAFGVLEYVNYFVVRLSYPVARWFALVGRRRTPALVRDVARTLGAPAAAGVVHPGADDAVHPGPDAGGGVRR
;
A
#
# COMPACT_ATOMS: atom_id res chain seq x y z
N MET A 1 -10.05 -13.34 -16.19
CA MET A 1 -10.86 -12.79 -15.08
C MET A 1 -12.20 -12.36 -15.64
N THR A 2 -13.30 -12.98 -15.20
CA THR A 2 -14.65 -12.62 -15.63
C THR A 2 -15.01 -11.22 -15.11
N ALA A 3 -15.84 -10.47 -15.83
CA ALA A 3 -16.28 -9.12 -15.43
C ALA A 3 -16.88 -9.08 -14.01
N HIS A 4 -17.47 -10.19 -13.57
CA HIS A 4 -18.02 -10.41 -12.23
C HIS A 4 -16.93 -10.34 -11.13
N GLY A 5 -15.71 -10.81 -11.40
CA GLY A 5 -14.60 -10.74 -10.46
C GLY A 5 -14.02 -9.33 -10.27
N ALA A 6 -14.03 -8.50 -11.32
CA ALA A 6 -13.53 -7.12 -11.26
C ALA A 6 -14.49 -6.20 -10.48
N ALA A 7 -15.80 -6.37 -10.66
CA ALA A 7 -16.82 -5.65 -9.91
C ALA A 7 -16.78 -5.96 -8.41
N GLY A 8 -16.61 -7.25 -8.05
CA GLY A 8 -16.45 -7.68 -6.66
C GLY A 8 -15.25 -7.04 -5.97
N LEU A 9 -14.07 -7.08 -6.62
CA LEU A 9 -12.85 -6.49 -6.07
C LEU A 9 -12.95 -4.97 -5.87
N ARG A 10 -13.61 -4.28 -6.81
CA ARG A 10 -13.87 -2.84 -6.73
C ARG A 10 -14.76 -2.46 -5.54
N ARG A 11 -15.72 -3.32 -5.18
CA ARG A 11 -16.57 -3.15 -3.99
C ARG A 11 -15.79 -3.41 -2.71
N THR A 12 -14.92 -4.42 -2.68
CA THR A 12 -14.04 -4.66 -1.53
C THR A 12 -13.15 -3.47 -1.23
N TYR A 13 -12.51 -2.88 -2.24
CA TYR A 13 -11.65 -1.70 -2.06
C TYR A 13 -12.44 -0.46 -1.61
N LEU A 14 -13.69 -0.30 -2.06
CA LEU A 14 -14.59 0.73 -1.50
C LEU A 14 -14.82 0.53 -0.02
N ASN A 15 -15.24 -0.67 0.35
CA ASN A 15 -15.62 -0.96 1.73
C ASN A 15 -14.42 -0.81 2.67
N LEU A 16 -13.22 -1.17 2.22
CA LEU A 16 -11.98 -0.93 2.98
C LEU A 16 -11.71 0.56 3.16
N GLY A 17 -11.66 1.33 2.07
CA GLY A 17 -11.38 2.77 2.15
C GLY A 17 -12.44 3.56 2.93
N LEU A 18 -13.73 3.19 2.79
CA LEU A 18 -14.81 3.78 3.57
C LEU A 18 -14.77 3.36 5.04
N GLY A 19 -14.39 2.11 5.33
CA GLY A 19 -14.23 1.63 6.70
C GLY A 19 -13.15 2.39 7.46
N GLU A 20 -12.02 2.67 6.82
CA GLU A 20 -10.94 3.48 7.41
C GLU A 20 -11.34 4.94 7.59
N LEU A 21 -12.03 5.54 6.62
CA LEU A 21 -12.55 6.89 6.74
C LEU A 21 -13.58 7.00 7.87
N ALA A 22 -14.46 6.00 8.00
CA ALA A 22 -15.40 5.91 9.11
C ALA A 22 -14.67 5.80 10.45
N ALA A 23 -13.59 5.02 10.53
CA ALA A 23 -12.75 4.94 11.72
C ALA A 23 -12.15 6.31 12.09
N VAL A 24 -11.60 7.05 11.11
CA VAL A 24 -11.09 8.42 11.32
C VAL A 24 -12.18 9.33 11.91
N VAL A 25 -13.39 9.30 11.35
CA VAL A 25 -14.52 10.09 11.85
C VAL A 25 -14.88 9.68 13.29
N VAL A 26 -15.00 8.38 13.57
CA VAL A 26 -15.31 7.88 14.91
C VAL A 26 -14.27 8.34 15.92
N PHE A 27 -12.98 8.20 15.60
CA PHE A 27 -11.91 8.66 16.49
C PHE A 27 -12.02 10.14 16.80
N VAL A 28 -12.22 10.99 15.79
CA VAL A 28 -12.35 12.45 15.97
C VAL A 28 -13.59 12.81 16.79
N VAL A 29 -14.74 12.17 16.53
CA VAL A 29 -16.01 12.44 17.22
C VAL A 29 -16.00 11.95 18.67
N VAL A 30 -15.41 10.79 18.95
CA VAL A 30 -15.35 10.19 20.29
C VAL A 30 -14.30 10.85 21.18
N ARG A 31 -13.23 11.39 20.58
CA ARG A 31 -12.11 12.06 21.28
C ARG A 31 -12.54 13.00 22.42
N PRO A 32 -13.42 14.01 22.25
CA PRO A 32 -13.77 14.91 23.35
C PRO A 32 -14.32 14.18 24.57
N GLY A 33 -15.13 13.13 24.38
CA GLY A 33 -15.67 12.32 25.48
C GLY A 33 -14.63 11.45 26.17
N VAL A 34 -13.59 11.02 25.45
CA VAL A 34 -12.44 10.33 26.04
C VAL A 34 -11.55 11.33 26.78
N ALA A 35 -11.21 12.45 26.15
CA ALA A 35 -10.36 13.49 26.74
C ALA A 35 -10.91 13.99 28.09
N ALA A 36 -12.23 14.20 28.18
CA ALA A 36 -12.88 14.59 29.44
C ALA A 36 -12.70 13.56 30.58
N ARG A 37 -12.44 12.29 30.27
CA ARG A 37 -12.17 11.24 31.26
C ARG A 37 -10.69 11.08 31.59
N LEU A 38 -9.80 11.69 30.82
CA LEU A 38 -8.35 11.57 30.99
C LEU A 38 -7.74 12.72 31.81
N GLY A 39 -8.55 13.69 32.25
CA GLY A 39 -8.07 14.88 32.97
C GLY A 39 -7.44 15.94 32.06
N ASP A 40 -6.90 16.99 32.67
CA ASP A 40 -6.46 18.20 31.98
C ASP A 40 -5.31 17.93 30.99
N ASP A 41 -4.35 17.09 31.37
CA ASP A 41 -3.20 16.72 30.52
C ASP A 41 -3.52 15.62 29.50
N GLY A 42 -4.61 14.88 29.72
CA GLY A 42 -5.02 13.76 28.87
C GLY A 42 -5.55 14.20 27.50
N GLY A 43 -6.17 15.37 27.41
CA GLY A 43 -6.68 15.93 26.15
C GLY A 43 -5.58 16.24 25.13
N PRO A 44 -4.52 16.98 25.50
CA PRO A 44 -3.35 17.20 24.66
C PRO A 44 -2.59 15.90 24.34
N ALA A 45 -2.36 15.04 25.34
CA ALA A 45 -1.73 13.73 25.16
C ALA A 45 -2.41 12.87 24.10
N LEU A 46 -3.75 12.85 24.13
CA LEU A 46 -4.55 12.10 23.18
C LEU A 46 -4.40 12.64 21.75
N TRP A 47 -4.19 13.95 21.55
CA TRP A 47 -3.89 14.48 20.21
C TRP A 47 -2.55 13.98 19.69
N TRP A 48 -1.52 13.95 20.53
CA TRP A 48 -0.22 13.39 20.16
C TRP A 48 -0.33 11.91 19.79
N ALA A 49 -1.10 11.12 20.54
CA ALA A 49 -1.34 9.71 20.22
C ALA A 49 -2.16 9.50 18.94
N MET A 50 -3.22 10.29 18.72
CA MET A 50 -4.14 10.11 17.60
C MET A 50 -3.59 10.62 16.27
N THR A 51 -2.82 11.69 16.27
CA THR A 51 -2.32 12.32 15.04
C THR A 51 -1.66 11.34 14.05
N PRO A 52 -0.67 10.52 14.45
CA PRO A 52 -0.06 9.58 13.52
C PRO A 52 -1.03 8.51 13.05
N LEU A 53 -1.92 8.03 13.93
CA LEU A 53 -2.96 7.07 13.58
C LEU A 53 -3.90 7.62 12.50
N LEU A 54 -4.45 8.82 12.70
CA LEU A 54 -5.37 9.45 11.75
C LEU A 54 -4.70 9.68 10.39
N VAL A 55 -3.44 10.13 10.39
CA VAL A 55 -2.67 10.33 9.16
C VAL A 55 -2.51 9.01 8.38
N VAL A 56 -2.13 7.92 9.06
CA VAL A 56 -1.96 6.62 8.40
C VAL A 56 -3.28 6.08 7.87
N LEU A 57 -4.38 6.20 8.62
CA LEU A 57 -5.72 5.78 8.17
C LEU A 57 -6.21 6.59 6.96
N LEU A 58 -5.95 7.90 6.93
CA LEU A 58 -6.27 8.73 5.77
C LEU A 58 -5.46 8.32 4.53
N GLN A 59 -4.17 8.00 4.72
CA GLN A 59 -3.31 7.49 3.64
C GLN A 59 -3.79 6.12 3.12
N GLY A 60 -4.20 5.21 4.01
CA GLY A 60 -4.80 3.93 3.64
C GLY A 60 -6.11 4.11 2.88
N SER A 61 -7.00 4.97 3.38
CA SER A 61 -8.28 5.31 2.76
C SER A 61 -8.08 5.83 1.34
N ALA A 62 -7.17 6.80 1.17
CA ALA A 62 -6.83 7.38 -0.12
C ALA A 62 -6.28 6.32 -1.08
N TYR A 63 -5.45 5.39 -0.59
CA TYR A 63 -4.89 4.31 -1.40
C TYR A 63 -6.00 3.39 -1.92
N TRP A 64 -6.86 2.87 -1.05
CA TRP A 64 -7.91 1.93 -1.46
C TRP A 64 -8.92 2.57 -2.43
N LEU A 65 -9.26 3.85 -2.19
CA LEU A 65 -10.15 4.59 -3.07
C LEU A 65 -9.52 4.83 -4.44
N ALA A 66 -8.23 5.18 -4.50
CA ALA A 66 -7.50 5.37 -5.75
C ALA A 66 -7.25 4.05 -6.50
N ALA A 67 -6.93 2.97 -5.79
CA ALA A 67 -6.65 1.65 -6.34
C ALA A 67 -7.81 1.09 -7.18
N ARG A 68 -9.04 1.50 -6.90
CA ARG A 68 -10.23 1.17 -7.72
C ARG A 68 -10.16 1.67 -9.16
N ALA A 69 -9.48 2.79 -9.40
CA ALA A 69 -9.32 3.40 -10.72
C ALA A 69 -8.21 2.72 -11.54
N TRP A 70 -7.40 1.87 -10.89
CA TRP A 70 -6.31 1.11 -11.51
C TRP A 70 -6.71 -0.35 -11.79
N LEU A 71 -7.96 -0.72 -11.50
CA LEU A 71 -8.47 -2.05 -11.79
C LEU A 71 -8.74 -2.20 -13.30
N PRO A 72 -8.35 -3.34 -13.92
CA PRO A 72 -8.71 -3.63 -15.31
C PRO A 72 -10.23 -3.55 -15.50
N GLY A 73 -10.68 -2.72 -16.44
CA GLY A 73 -12.11 -2.53 -16.74
C GLY A 73 -12.80 -1.36 -16.02
N SER A 74 -12.10 -0.56 -15.19
CA SER A 74 -12.68 0.68 -14.65
C SER A 74 -12.70 1.77 -15.73
N GLY A 75 -13.78 1.83 -16.51
CA GLY A 75 -14.00 2.79 -17.59
C GLY A 75 -14.22 4.25 -17.15
N ARG A 76 -13.52 4.74 -16.11
CA ARG A 76 -13.69 6.10 -15.59
C ARG A 76 -12.39 6.89 -15.67
N LEU A 77 -11.96 7.13 -16.91
CA LEU A 77 -11.34 8.36 -17.46
C LEU A 77 -10.99 8.04 -18.92
N GLY A 78 -11.71 8.72 -19.82
CA GLY A 78 -11.78 8.43 -21.25
C GLY A 78 -10.46 8.70 -21.97
N SER A 79 -9.94 7.63 -22.57
CA SER A 79 -9.31 7.59 -23.90
C SER A 79 -8.68 6.21 -24.05
N PRO A 80 -9.19 5.36 -24.96
CA PRO A 80 -8.52 4.14 -25.36
C PRO A 80 -7.46 4.51 -26.40
N ARG A 81 -6.23 4.81 -25.96
CA ARG A 81 -5.09 4.78 -26.88
C ARG A 81 -4.68 3.31 -27.01
N ARG A 82 -4.81 2.77 -28.23
CA ARG A 82 -4.44 1.40 -28.61
C ARG A 82 -3.00 1.11 -28.16
N GLY A 83 -2.80 0.01 -27.44
CA GLY A 83 -1.48 -0.48 -27.03
C GLY A 83 -1.40 -0.82 -25.54
N THR A 84 -1.66 -2.09 -25.23
CA THR A 84 -0.95 -2.87 -24.19
C THR A 84 -0.55 -2.17 -22.89
N GLY A 85 -1.39 -2.28 -21.85
CA GLY A 85 -0.91 -1.99 -20.50
C GLY A 85 -1.98 -2.09 -19.42
N ARG A 86 -1.79 -3.02 -18.49
CA ARG A 86 -2.50 -3.04 -17.19
C ARG A 86 -2.26 -1.67 -16.54
N ARG A 87 -3.29 -0.82 -16.38
CA ARG A 87 -3.17 0.52 -15.78
C ARG A 87 -2.71 0.37 -14.32
N GLY A 88 -1.41 0.53 -14.07
CA GLY A 88 -0.81 0.51 -12.74
C GLY A 88 -0.93 1.85 -12.02
N MET A 89 -0.49 1.87 -10.75
CA MET A 89 -0.42 3.08 -9.94
C MET A 89 0.37 4.19 -10.66
N PRO A 90 -0.15 5.43 -10.77
CA PRO A 90 0.57 6.54 -11.38
C PRO A 90 1.88 6.84 -10.64
N ARG A 91 2.94 7.15 -11.40
CA ARG A 91 4.25 7.54 -10.84
C ARG A 91 4.20 8.62 -9.75
N PRO A 92 3.47 9.75 -9.89
CA PRO A 92 3.44 10.77 -8.83
C PRO A 92 2.86 10.19 -7.53
N VAL A 93 1.81 9.38 -7.61
CA VAL A 93 1.21 8.72 -6.44
C VAL A 93 2.24 7.77 -5.81
N ALA A 94 2.97 7.00 -6.61
CA ALA A 94 4.00 6.09 -6.10
C ALA A 94 5.14 6.83 -5.37
N LEU A 95 5.56 8.00 -5.87
CA LEU A 95 6.54 8.85 -5.20
C LEU A 95 6.01 9.40 -3.87
N THR A 96 4.75 9.86 -3.85
CA THR A 96 4.10 10.35 -2.61
C THR A 96 4.10 9.27 -1.53
N TYR A 97 3.70 8.03 -1.85
CA TYR A 97 3.70 6.94 -0.87
C TYR A 97 5.11 6.47 -0.48
N ARG A 98 6.09 6.61 -1.37
CA ARG A 98 7.51 6.40 -1.00
C ARG A 98 7.97 7.46 0.01
N ALA A 99 7.59 8.72 -0.17
CA ALA A 99 7.87 9.77 0.81
C ALA A 99 7.17 9.51 2.15
N PHE A 100 5.88 9.16 2.14
CA PHE A 100 5.15 8.78 3.36
C PHE A 100 5.78 7.61 4.11
N ARG A 101 6.37 6.64 3.40
CA ARG A 101 7.10 5.53 4.05
C ARG A 101 8.26 6.03 4.93
N LEU A 102 8.90 7.14 4.56
CA LEU A 102 10.00 7.76 5.30
C LEU A 102 9.51 8.79 6.33
N LEU A 103 8.45 9.55 5.98
CA LEU A 103 7.92 10.61 6.85
C LEU A 103 7.09 10.05 8.02
N ASN A 104 6.37 8.95 7.83
CA ASN A 104 5.51 8.39 8.89
C ASN A 104 6.30 7.93 10.13
N PRO A 105 7.48 7.27 10.03
CA PRO A 105 8.32 7.00 11.19
C PRO A 105 8.75 8.26 11.95
N VAL A 106 9.10 9.33 11.23
CA VAL A 106 9.45 10.62 11.84
C VAL A 106 8.24 11.20 12.57
N LEU A 107 7.06 11.18 11.95
CA LEU A 107 5.81 11.60 12.58
C LEU A 107 5.51 10.78 13.84
N LEU A 108 5.62 9.45 13.78
CA LEU A 108 5.42 8.56 14.93
C LEU A 108 6.37 8.90 16.08
N ALA A 109 7.64 9.14 15.78
CA ALA A 109 8.65 9.49 16.78
C ALA A 109 8.40 10.88 17.40
N VAL A 110 8.11 11.88 16.58
CA VAL A 110 7.77 13.24 17.05
C VAL A 110 6.52 13.22 17.93
N CYS A 111 5.49 12.49 17.50
CA CYS A 111 4.27 12.36 18.28
C CYS A 111 4.45 11.55 19.56
N LEU A 112 5.33 10.54 19.57
CA LEU A 112 5.69 9.83 20.80
C LEU A 112 6.41 10.78 21.78
N ALA A 113 7.37 11.56 21.30
CA ALA A 113 8.05 12.55 22.13
C ALA A 113 7.06 13.58 22.68
N GLY A 114 6.17 14.12 21.85
CA GLY A 114 5.10 15.03 22.28
C GLY A 114 4.18 14.42 23.33
N LEU A 115 3.83 13.13 23.20
CA LEU A 115 3.06 12.39 24.19
C LEU A 115 3.83 12.24 25.52
N LEU A 116 5.10 11.86 25.49
CA LEU A 116 5.90 11.69 26.71
C LEU A 116 6.19 13.02 27.41
N LEU A 117 6.20 14.13 26.67
CA LEU A 117 6.38 15.48 27.19
C LEU A 117 5.06 16.15 27.60
N SER A 118 3.90 15.51 27.40
CA SER A 118 2.60 16.14 27.67
C SER A 118 2.20 16.14 29.14
N GLY A 119 2.98 15.50 30.02
CA GLY A 119 2.65 15.38 31.45
C GLY A 119 1.59 14.31 31.77
N ALA A 120 1.08 13.58 30.77
CA ALA A 120 0.10 12.52 31.02
C ALA A 120 0.73 11.36 31.78
N ASP A 121 0.01 10.86 32.78
CA ASP A 121 0.45 9.78 33.66
C ASP A 121 -0.63 8.70 33.85
N GLY A 122 -0.30 7.68 34.64
CA GLY A 122 -1.21 6.62 35.05
C GLY A 122 -2.02 6.00 33.90
N GLY A 123 -3.34 5.91 34.09
CA GLY A 123 -4.26 5.35 33.10
C GLY A 123 -4.35 6.16 31.80
N ALA A 124 -4.19 7.49 31.87
CA ALA A 124 -4.24 8.36 30.69
C ALA A 124 -3.06 8.10 29.75
N LEU A 125 -1.85 7.98 30.31
CA LEU A 125 -0.67 7.61 29.54
C LEU A 125 -0.82 6.24 28.89
N VAL A 126 -1.34 5.24 29.63
CA VAL A 126 -1.57 3.89 29.09
C VAL A 126 -2.55 3.92 27.91
N VAL A 127 -3.69 4.61 28.03
CA VAL A 127 -4.66 4.75 26.93
C VAL A 127 -4.03 5.43 25.72
N CYS A 128 -3.28 6.51 25.92
CA CYS A 128 -2.62 7.23 24.83
C CYS A 128 -1.54 6.38 24.15
N LEU A 129 -0.76 5.62 24.92
CA LEU A 129 0.24 4.69 24.37
C LEU A 129 -0.41 3.57 23.55
N LEU A 130 -1.57 3.06 23.97
CA LEU A 130 -2.32 2.05 23.19
C LEU A 130 -2.82 2.63 21.86
N VAL A 131 -3.36 3.85 21.87
CA VAL A 131 -3.79 4.55 20.65
C VAL A 131 -2.60 4.82 19.72
N TRP A 132 -1.48 5.29 20.27
CA TRP A 132 -0.26 5.51 19.50
C TRP A 132 0.29 4.21 18.92
N ALA A 133 0.32 3.13 19.71
CA ALA A 133 0.76 1.81 19.27
C ALA A 133 -0.15 1.26 18.16
N PHE A 134 -1.45 1.52 18.22
CA PHE A 134 -2.36 1.20 17.13
C PHE A 134 -1.99 1.94 15.84
N GLY A 135 -1.58 3.21 15.92
CA GLY A 135 -0.99 3.96 14.79
C GLY A 135 0.27 3.32 14.22
N VAL A 136 1.17 2.81 15.08
CA VAL A 136 2.35 2.04 14.65
C VAL A 136 1.93 0.76 13.91
N LEU A 137 0.97 0.01 14.44
CA LEU A 137 0.48 -1.21 13.83
C LEU A 137 -0.12 -0.95 12.44
N GLU A 138 -0.89 0.13 12.28
CA GLU A 138 -1.39 0.55 10.98
C GLU A 138 -0.26 0.95 10.03
N TYR A 139 0.75 1.70 10.51
CA TYR A 139 1.92 2.02 9.68
C TYR A 139 2.62 0.76 9.19
N VAL A 140 2.86 -0.20 10.08
CA VAL A 140 3.49 -1.48 9.72
C VAL A 140 2.62 -2.21 8.70
N ASN A 141 1.31 -2.31 8.95
CA ASN A 141 0.34 -2.96 8.07
C ASN A 141 0.35 -2.39 6.63
N TYR A 142 0.45 -1.06 6.50
CA TYR A 142 0.43 -0.39 5.20
C TYR A 142 1.79 -0.35 4.49
N PHE A 143 2.88 -0.11 5.23
CA PHE A 143 4.17 0.29 4.66
C PHE A 143 5.30 -0.72 4.84
N VAL A 144 5.17 -1.68 5.76
CA VAL A 144 6.26 -2.62 6.11
C VAL A 144 5.88 -4.07 5.82
N VAL A 145 4.85 -4.61 6.48
CA VAL A 145 4.41 -6.00 6.37
C VAL A 145 2.88 -6.06 6.45
N ARG A 146 2.23 -6.83 5.57
CA ARG A 146 0.77 -6.99 5.60
C ARG A 146 0.34 -7.83 6.81
N LEU A 147 -0.24 -7.21 7.83
CA LEU A 147 -0.79 -7.89 9.01
C LEU A 147 -2.25 -8.35 8.83
N SER A 148 -2.92 -7.92 7.76
CA SER A 148 -4.35 -8.17 7.53
C SER A 148 -4.63 -9.55 6.90
N TYR A 149 -4.74 -10.57 7.76
CA TYR A 149 -5.49 -11.82 7.54
C TYR A 149 -6.25 -12.20 8.83
N PRO A 150 -7.35 -12.99 8.75
CA PRO A 150 -8.24 -13.26 9.87
C PRO A 150 -7.50 -13.90 11.04
N VAL A 151 -7.88 -13.50 12.25
CA VAL A 151 -7.23 -13.80 13.55
C VAL A 151 -6.91 -15.30 13.71
N ALA A 152 -7.73 -16.17 13.11
CA ALA A 152 -7.58 -17.63 13.10
C ALA A 152 -6.30 -18.17 12.41
N ARG A 153 -5.54 -17.36 11.64
CA ARG A 153 -4.28 -17.80 10.99
C ARG A 153 -3.05 -16.96 11.38
N TRP A 154 -3.17 -16.11 12.39
CA TRP A 154 -2.17 -15.11 12.76
C TRP A 154 -0.81 -15.73 13.11
N PHE A 155 -0.77 -16.73 13.99
CA PHE A 155 0.49 -17.38 14.41
C PHE A 155 1.21 -18.13 13.29
N ALA A 156 0.49 -18.63 12.27
CA ALA A 156 1.09 -19.39 11.17
C ALA A 156 1.72 -18.52 10.07
N LEU A 157 1.39 -17.22 10.00
CA LEU A 157 1.73 -16.34 8.88
C LEU A 157 2.65 -15.16 9.25
N VAL A 158 2.77 -14.81 10.52
CA VAL A 158 3.69 -13.76 11.02
C VAL A 158 5.15 -14.01 10.59
N GLY A 159 5.55 -15.27 10.39
CA GLY A 159 6.90 -15.63 9.94
C GLY A 159 7.17 -15.46 8.43
N ARG A 160 6.14 -15.34 7.57
CA ARG A 160 6.35 -15.18 6.12
C ARG A 160 6.21 -13.72 5.75
N ARG A 161 7.33 -12.96 5.81
CA ARG A 161 7.43 -11.56 5.36
C ARG A 161 6.86 -11.41 3.94
N ARG A 162 5.58 -10.99 3.82
CA ARG A 162 4.93 -10.73 2.54
C ARG A 162 4.74 -9.23 2.35
N THR A 163 5.26 -8.74 1.23
CA THR A 163 5.25 -7.32 0.85
C THR A 163 3.81 -6.79 0.72
N PRO A 164 3.44 -5.68 1.41
CA PRO A 164 2.13 -5.06 1.31
C PRO A 164 1.71 -4.75 -0.15
N ALA A 165 0.40 -4.69 -0.42
CA ALA A 165 -0.11 -4.38 -1.76
C ALA A 165 0.37 -3.01 -2.26
N LEU A 166 0.27 -1.99 -1.38
CA LEU A 166 0.80 -0.65 -1.61
C LEU A 166 2.28 -0.68 -2.01
N VAL A 167 3.12 -1.34 -1.22
CA VAL A 167 4.58 -1.42 -1.47
C VAL A 167 4.88 -2.16 -2.77
N ARG A 168 4.11 -3.21 -3.11
CA ARG A 168 4.25 -3.91 -4.39
C ARG A 168 3.88 -3.02 -5.58
N ASP A 169 2.83 -2.21 -5.46
CA ASP A 169 2.41 -1.30 -6.53
C ASP A 169 3.43 -0.16 -6.71
N VAL A 170 3.94 0.41 -5.62
CA VAL A 170 5.06 1.37 -5.65
C VAL A 170 6.29 0.77 -6.32
N ALA A 171 6.71 -0.44 -5.93
CA ALA A 171 7.87 -1.12 -6.49
C ALA A 171 7.72 -1.45 -7.98
N ARG A 172 6.52 -1.87 -8.43
CA ARG A 172 6.23 -2.10 -9.86
C ARG A 172 6.28 -0.80 -10.67
N THR A 173 5.78 0.30 -10.11
CA THR A 173 5.71 1.59 -10.81
C THR A 173 7.08 2.29 -10.87
N LEU A 174 7.87 2.20 -9.81
CA LEU A 174 9.18 2.87 -9.71
C LEU A 174 10.35 1.99 -10.20
N GLY A 175 10.12 0.69 -10.39
CA GLY A 175 11.14 -0.26 -10.81
C GLY A 175 12.05 -0.67 -9.65
N ALA A 176 11.90 -1.91 -9.16
CA ALA A 176 13.12 -2.68 -8.95
C ALA A 176 13.75 -2.85 -10.34
N PRO A 177 15.09 -2.76 -10.50
CA PRO A 177 15.72 -2.99 -11.79
C PRO A 177 15.13 -4.29 -12.34
N ALA A 178 14.50 -4.18 -13.50
CA ALA A 178 14.18 -5.34 -14.29
C ALA A 178 15.46 -6.17 -14.27
N ALA A 179 15.40 -7.39 -13.73
CA ALA A 179 16.41 -8.38 -14.03
C ALA A 179 16.54 -8.29 -15.55
N ALA A 180 17.68 -7.74 -15.97
CA ALA A 180 17.90 -7.33 -17.33
C ALA A 180 17.50 -8.53 -18.19
N GLY A 181 16.77 -8.26 -19.27
CA GLY A 181 16.58 -9.26 -20.29
C GLY A 181 17.96 -9.85 -20.55
N VAL A 182 18.10 -11.15 -20.27
CA VAL A 182 19.17 -11.95 -20.86
C VAL A 182 18.78 -12.02 -22.34
N VAL A 183 19.07 -10.91 -23.02
CA VAL A 183 19.35 -10.89 -24.44
C VAL A 183 20.61 -11.72 -24.54
N HIS A 184 20.48 -12.97 -24.97
CA HIS A 184 21.63 -13.71 -25.47
C HIS A 184 22.17 -12.92 -26.66
N PRO A 185 23.40 -12.38 -26.60
CA PRO A 185 24.08 -11.87 -27.77
C PRO A 185 24.45 -13.05 -28.66
N GLY A 186 24.41 -12.83 -29.97
CA GLY A 186 24.53 -13.86 -31.00
C GLY A 186 25.83 -14.66 -30.96
N ALA A 187 25.66 -15.89 -31.45
CA ALA A 187 26.63 -16.76 -32.10
C ALA A 187 25.77 -17.50 -33.15
N ASP A 188 26.01 -17.52 -34.43
CA ASP A 188 27.13 -17.07 -35.25
C ASP A 188 26.61 -16.78 -36.65
N ASP A 189 27.30 -15.87 -37.33
CA ASP A 189 27.36 -15.83 -38.78
C ASP A 189 27.81 -17.20 -39.31
N ALA A 190 26.96 -17.85 -40.11
CA ALA A 190 27.40 -18.82 -41.10
C ALA A 190 26.62 -18.62 -42.40
N VAL A 191 27.17 -17.72 -43.18
CA VAL A 191 27.11 -17.62 -44.64
C VAL A 191 27.09 -19.01 -45.31
N HIS A 192 26.07 -19.33 -46.13
CA HIS A 192 26.19 -19.38 -47.60
C HIS A 192 24.83 -19.69 -48.30
N PRO A 193 24.62 -19.19 -49.54
CA PRO A 193 23.40 -19.29 -50.35
C PRO A 193 23.41 -20.54 -51.26
N GLY A 194 22.25 -20.95 -51.78
CA GLY A 194 22.18 -21.80 -52.99
C GLY A 194 22.46 -21.00 -54.28
N PRO A 195 22.26 -21.52 -55.51
CA PRO A 195 21.74 -22.83 -55.93
C PRO A 195 22.60 -23.53 -57.03
N ASP A 196 22.04 -24.60 -57.62
CA ASP A 196 22.37 -25.26 -58.90
C ASP A 196 23.39 -26.42 -58.95
N ALA A 197 22.87 -27.63 -59.17
CA ALA A 197 23.43 -28.61 -60.12
C ALA A 197 22.36 -29.63 -60.52
N GLY A 198 22.03 -29.68 -61.82
CA GLY A 198 21.20 -30.71 -62.43
C GLY A 198 21.97 -32.00 -62.77
N GLY A 199 21.21 -32.98 -63.26
CA GLY A 199 21.67 -34.29 -63.77
C GLY A 199 21.16 -35.43 -62.89
N GLY A 200 20.03 -36.08 -63.22
CA GLY A 200 19.97 -37.25 -64.10
C GLY A 200 20.10 -38.54 -63.25
N VAL A 201 19.42 -39.69 -63.41
CA VAL A 201 18.90 -40.41 -64.60
C VAL A 201 18.28 -41.75 -64.08
N ARG A 202 17.20 -42.24 -64.73
CA ARG A 202 16.70 -43.67 -64.81
C ARG A 202 16.14 -44.33 -63.53
N ARG A 203 15.10 -45.19 -63.56
CA ARG A 203 14.47 -46.02 -64.61
C ARG A 203 12.96 -46.02 -64.45
#